data_AF-A0A5C5VN21-F1
#
_entry.id   AF-A0A5C5VN21-F1
#
_cell.length_a   1.000
_cell.length_b   1.000
_cell.length_c   1.000
_cell.angle_alpha   90.00
_cell.angle_beta   90.00
_cell.angle_gamma   90.00
#
_symmetry.space_group_name_H-M   'P 1'
#
loop_
_entity.id
_entity.type
_entity.pdbx_description
1 polymer ?
#
loop_
_entity_poly.entity_id
_entity_poly.type
_entity_poly.pdbx_seq_one_letter_code
_entity_poly.pdbx_strand_id
1 'polypeptide(L)'
;MPKPAPHITEAELRIMKVLWRLGESNVRDVKDALVEPGEEPPAYTTVMTMMNQLAAKGALGVDKSRQPFLYRPAVRREQILGQRLKQFLNSVFDGQAGELVLRLVEEASISPEDLKRIEARIDAIEKAVPAEADASPAAPPPTRAARNSKEGGR
;
A
#
# COMPACT_ATOMS: atom_id res chain seq x y z
N MET A 1 6.74 -5.40 19.34
CA MET A 1 7.01 -4.80 18.01
C MET A 1 5.83 -5.13 17.10
N PRO A 2 5.22 -4.17 16.38
CA PRO A 2 4.20 -4.50 15.40
C PRO A 2 4.82 -5.37 14.30
N LYS A 3 4.21 -6.52 14.02
CA LYS A 3 4.68 -7.44 12.96
C LYS A 3 4.62 -6.68 11.62
N PRO A 4 5.66 -6.76 10.76
CA PRO A 4 5.61 -6.13 9.45
C PRO A 4 4.38 -6.64 8.69
N ALA A 5 3.70 -5.73 8.00
CA ALA A 5 2.51 -6.08 7.25
C ALA A 5 2.87 -7.14 6.18
N PRO A 6 2.00 -8.16 5.99
CA PRO A 6 2.29 -9.28 5.11
C PRO A 6 2.45 -8.82 3.67
N HIS A 7 3.38 -9.46 2.95
CA HIS A 7 3.56 -9.20 1.52
C HIS A 7 2.41 -9.84 0.72
N ILE A 8 1.51 -9.00 0.22
CA ILE A 8 0.33 -9.38 -0.55
C ILE A 8 0.64 -9.11 -2.03
N THR A 9 0.36 -10.04 -2.94
CA THR A 9 0.49 -9.82 -4.39
C THR A 9 -0.69 -9.02 -4.94
N GLU A 10 -0.69 -8.68 -6.21
CA GLU A 10 -1.81 -7.96 -6.83
C GLU A 10 -3.07 -8.84 -6.93
N ALA A 11 -2.91 -10.11 -7.32
CA ALA A 11 -4.00 -11.08 -7.35
C ALA A 11 -4.59 -11.34 -5.96
N GLU A 12 -3.74 -11.49 -4.93
CA GLU A 12 -4.19 -11.63 -3.55
C GLU A 12 -4.85 -10.35 -3.01
N LEU A 13 -4.43 -9.17 -3.46
CA LEU A 13 -5.06 -7.91 -3.08
C LEU A 13 -6.50 -7.83 -3.57
N ARG A 14 -6.83 -8.42 -4.72
CA ARG A 14 -8.23 -8.51 -5.19
C ARG A 14 -9.09 -9.29 -4.19
N ILE A 15 -8.60 -10.40 -3.68
CA ILE A 15 -9.28 -11.18 -2.63
C ILE A 15 -9.44 -10.35 -1.34
N MET A 16 -8.39 -9.66 -0.91
CA MET A 16 -8.46 -8.80 0.28
C MET A 16 -9.49 -7.68 0.13
N LYS A 17 -9.57 -7.04 -1.04
CA LYS A 17 -10.59 -6.02 -1.35
C LYS A 17 -12.01 -6.57 -1.20
N VAL A 18 -12.25 -7.79 -1.69
CA VAL A 18 -13.53 -8.48 -1.53
C VAL A 18 -13.82 -8.77 -0.07
N LEU A 19 -12.88 -9.34 0.68
CA LEU A 19 -13.07 -9.68 2.09
C LEU A 19 -13.20 -8.45 3.00
N TRP A 20 -12.55 -7.33 2.70
CA TRP A 20 -12.79 -6.08 3.43
C TRP A 20 -14.21 -5.53 3.22
N ARG A 21 -14.83 -5.83 2.07
CA ARG A 21 -16.20 -5.45 1.76
C ARG A 21 -17.23 -6.42 2.37
N LEU A 22 -17.00 -7.72 2.26
CA LEU A 22 -17.93 -8.76 2.71
C LEU A 22 -17.79 -9.10 4.20
N GLY A 23 -16.60 -8.91 4.78
CA GLY A 23 -16.27 -9.40 6.11
C GLY A 23 -15.84 -10.87 6.11
N GLU A 24 -16.28 -11.62 7.11
CA GLU A 24 -16.01 -13.06 7.20
C GLU A 24 -16.82 -13.81 6.13
N SER A 25 -16.15 -14.64 5.33
CA SER A 25 -16.78 -15.29 4.16
C SER A 25 -16.08 -16.59 3.78
N ASN A 26 -16.78 -17.48 3.08
CA ASN A 26 -16.21 -18.72 2.55
C ASN A 26 -15.62 -18.51 1.13
N VAL A 27 -14.95 -19.54 0.60
CA VAL A 27 -14.29 -19.48 -0.73
C VAL A 27 -15.28 -19.22 -1.86
N ARG A 28 -16.51 -19.77 -1.79
CA ARG A 28 -17.55 -19.58 -2.82
C ARG A 28 -18.00 -18.12 -2.84
N ASP A 29 -18.31 -17.55 -1.68
CA ASP A 29 -18.76 -16.15 -1.59
C ASP A 29 -17.71 -15.20 -2.17
N VAL A 30 -16.43 -15.43 -1.85
CA VAL A 30 -15.32 -14.63 -2.38
C VAL A 30 -15.17 -14.81 -3.88
N LYS A 31 -15.23 -16.04 -4.39
CA LYS A 31 -15.16 -16.34 -5.82
C LYS A 31 -16.28 -15.61 -6.59
N ASP A 32 -17.50 -15.69 -6.09
CA ASP A 32 -18.66 -15.10 -6.76
C ASP A 32 -18.57 -13.57 -6.74
N ALA A 33 -18.00 -12.99 -5.68
CA ALA A 33 -17.78 -11.55 -5.56
C ALA A 33 -16.52 -11.02 -6.30
N LEU A 34 -15.72 -11.90 -6.88
CA LEU A 34 -14.57 -11.55 -7.75
C LEU A 34 -14.95 -11.44 -9.22
N VAL A 35 -16.17 -11.83 -9.61
CA VAL A 35 -16.62 -11.75 -11.01
C VAL A 35 -16.81 -10.30 -11.41
N GLU A 36 -15.97 -9.83 -12.33
CA GLU A 36 -16.13 -8.52 -12.95
C GLU A 36 -17.02 -8.60 -14.20
N PRO A 37 -17.73 -7.51 -14.58
CA PRO A 37 -18.60 -7.52 -15.75
C PRO A 37 -17.84 -7.89 -17.02
N GLY A 38 -18.25 -8.97 -17.68
CA GLY A 38 -17.63 -9.45 -18.93
C GLY A 38 -16.45 -10.40 -18.73
N GLU A 39 -16.08 -10.75 -17.50
CA GLU A 39 -15.03 -11.73 -17.21
C GLU A 39 -15.59 -13.06 -16.71
N GLU A 40 -14.88 -14.15 -17.02
CA GLU A 40 -15.18 -15.45 -16.42
C GLU A 40 -14.73 -15.50 -14.95
N PRO A 41 -15.51 -16.15 -14.06
CA PRO A 41 -15.10 -16.34 -12.68
C PRO A 41 -13.78 -17.10 -12.59
N PRO A 42 -12.88 -16.73 -11.66
CA PRO A 42 -11.69 -17.51 -11.40
C PRO A 42 -12.05 -18.92 -10.93
N ALA A 43 -11.19 -19.89 -11.25
CA ALA A 43 -11.35 -21.26 -10.78
C ALA A 43 -11.40 -21.31 -9.24
N TYR A 44 -12.29 -22.14 -8.69
CA TYR A 44 -12.48 -22.27 -7.24
C TYR A 44 -11.17 -22.62 -6.51
N THR A 45 -10.38 -23.53 -7.08
CA THR A 45 -9.10 -23.97 -6.53
C THR A 45 -8.07 -22.85 -6.49
N THR A 46 -8.09 -21.93 -7.46
CA THR A 46 -7.24 -20.74 -7.49
C THR A 46 -7.57 -19.81 -6.32
N VAL A 47 -8.87 -19.50 -6.14
CA VAL A 47 -9.34 -18.67 -5.02
C VAL A 47 -8.98 -19.32 -3.68
N MET A 48 -9.27 -20.62 -3.53
CA MET A 48 -8.92 -21.40 -2.34
C MET A 48 -7.41 -21.36 -2.05
N THR A 49 -6.57 -21.55 -3.07
CA THR A 49 -5.11 -21.52 -2.92
C THR A 49 -4.63 -20.15 -2.45
N MET A 50 -5.10 -19.07 -3.07
CA MET A 50 -4.74 -17.71 -2.68
C MET A 50 -5.23 -17.36 -1.28
N MET A 51 -6.45 -17.78 -0.88
CA MET A 51 -6.96 -17.58 0.48
C MET A 51 -6.12 -18.33 1.52
N ASN A 52 -5.67 -19.55 1.20
CA ASN A 52 -4.77 -20.31 2.06
C ASN A 52 -3.37 -19.67 2.16
N GLN A 53 -2.83 -19.15 1.05
CA GLN A 53 -1.57 -18.41 1.05
C GLN A 53 -1.66 -17.13 1.89
N LEU A 54 -2.75 -16.37 1.76
CA LEU A 54 -3.03 -15.21 2.59
C LEU A 54 -3.15 -15.56 4.07
N ALA A 55 -3.80 -16.69 4.40
CA ALA A 55 -3.86 -17.18 5.78
C ALA A 55 -2.48 -17.57 6.32
N ALA A 56 -1.65 -18.25 5.52
CA ALA A 56 -0.27 -18.59 5.88
C ALA A 56 0.61 -17.34 6.10
N LYS A 57 0.37 -16.28 5.34
CA LYS A 57 1.01 -14.96 5.54
C LYS A 57 0.51 -14.21 6.76
N GLY A 58 -0.58 -14.67 7.39
CA GLY A 58 -1.25 -13.99 8.50
C GLY A 58 -2.09 -12.78 8.06
N ALA A 59 -2.40 -12.65 6.76
CA ALA A 59 -3.30 -11.63 6.25
C ALA A 59 -4.78 -11.99 6.48
N LEU A 60 -5.09 -13.28 6.60
CA LEU A 60 -6.40 -13.81 6.93
C LEU A 60 -6.35 -14.74 8.16
N GLY A 61 -7.41 -14.74 8.95
CA GLY A 61 -7.73 -15.83 9.87
C GLY A 61 -8.64 -16.84 9.18
N VAL A 62 -8.50 -18.13 9.51
CA VAL A 62 -9.38 -19.20 9.03
C VAL A 62 -10.04 -19.92 10.21
N ASP A 63 -11.35 -20.06 10.18
CA ASP A 63 -12.11 -20.92 11.08
C ASP A 63 -12.34 -22.29 10.41
N LYS A 64 -11.62 -23.30 10.90
CA LYS A 64 -11.71 -24.69 10.43
C LYS A 64 -12.74 -25.53 11.19
N SER A 65 -13.38 -24.97 12.21
CA SER A 65 -14.41 -25.68 12.98
C SER A 65 -15.76 -25.76 12.25
N ARG A 66 -15.95 -24.93 11.22
CA ARG A 66 -17.16 -24.85 10.39
C ARG A 66 -16.90 -25.40 9.00
N GLN A 67 -17.92 -25.98 8.37
CA GLN A 67 -17.89 -26.25 6.93
C GLN A 67 -19.05 -25.52 6.22
N PRO A 68 -18.78 -24.77 5.13
CA PRO A 68 -17.46 -24.50 4.55
C PRO A 68 -16.56 -23.67 5.49
N PHE A 69 -15.23 -23.77 5.33
CA PHE A 69 -14.28 -22.97 6.11
C PHE A 69 -14.53 -21.47 5.87
N LEU A 70 -14.50 -20.70 6.95
CA LEU A 70 -14.69 -19.25 6.91
C LEU A 70 -13.35 -18.55 7.04
N TYR A 71 -13.17 -17.49 6.26
CA TYR A 71 -11.98 -16.66 6.26
C TYR A 71 -12.35 -15.23 6.61
N ARG A 72 -11.54 -14.60 7.46
CA ARG A 72 -11.74 -13.21 7.89
C ARG A 72 -10.46 -12.39 7.72
N PRO A 73 -10.55 -11.10 7.32
CA PRO A 73 -9.40 -10.20 7.33
C PRO A 73 -8.74 -10.12 8.70
N ALA A 74 -7.43 -10.41 8.76
CA ALA A 74 -6.62 -10.21 9.96
C ALA A 74 -5.78 -8.91 9.90
N VAL A 75 -5.77 -8.24 8.74
CA VAL A 75 -5.08 -6.96 8.52
C VAL A 75 -6.05 -5.92 7.99
N ARG A 76 -5.86 -4.67 8.43
CA ARG A 76 -6.66 -3.53 7.97
C ARG A 76 -6.18 -3.02 6.61
N ARG A 77 -7.10 -2.45 5.83
CA ARG A 77 -6.82 -1.89 4.50
C ARG A 77 -5.73 -0.83 4.57
N GLU A 78 -5.77 0.03 5.58
CA GLU A 78 -4.87 1.16 5.75
C GLU A 78 -3.43 0.70 5.99
N GLN A 79 -3.24 -0.45 6.66
CA GLN A 79 -1.90 -0.99 6.93
C GLN A 79 -1.23 -1.47 5.64
N ILE A 80 -1.96 -2.20 4.80
CA ILE A 80 -1.46 -2.67 3.51
C ILE A 80 -1.25 -1.49 2.54
N LEU A 81 -2.20 -0.55 2.50
CA LEU A 81 -2.12 0.62 1.65
C LEU A 81 -0.93 1.50 2.03
N GLY A 82 -0.74 1.80 3.31
CA GLY A 82 0.36 2.63 3.79
C GLY A 82 1.74 2.04 3.47
N GLN A 83 1.90 0.72 3.64
CA GLN A 83 3.15 0.04 3.28
C GLN A 83 3.41 0.09 1.77
N ARG A 84 2.39 -0.20 0.95
CA ARG A 84 2.53 -0.18 -0.52
C ARG A 84 2.81 1.22 -1.03
N LEU A 85 2.09 2.23 -0.53
CA LEU A 85 2.30 3.62 -0.90
C LEU A 85 3.71 4.07 -0.54
N LYS A 86 4.21 3.71 0.65
CA LYS A 86 5.59 4.02 1.06
C LYS A 86 6.62 3.35 0.15
N GLN A 87 6.42 2.09 -0.22
CA GLN A 87 7.30 1.39 -1.16
C GLN A 87 7.30 2.05 -2.53
N PHE A 88 6.12 2.38 -3.06
CA PHE A 88 5.95 3.06 -4.33
C PHE A 88 6.60 4.45 -4.34
N LEU A 89 6.37 5.26 -3.30
CA LEU A 89 6.99 6.56 -3.12
C LEU A 89 8.51 6.46 -3.12
N ASN A 90 9.06 5.50 -2.39
CA ASN A 90 10.51 5.30 -2.34
C ASN A 90 11.09 4.79 -3.66
N SER A 91 10.34 4.00 -4.43
CA SER A 91 10.85 3.40 -5.68
C SER A 91 10.69 4.30 -6.91
N VAL A 92 9.69 5.17 -6.94
CA VAL A 92 9.34 5.99 -8.12
C VAL A 92 9.62 7.47 -7.90
N PHE A 93 9.47 7.97 -6.66
CA PHE A 93 9.60 9.38 -6.32
C PHE A 93 10.77 9.64 -5.36
N ASP A 94 11.65 8.66 -5.15
CA ASP A 94 12.77 8.76 -4.20
C ASP A 94 12.37 9.24 -2.79
N GLY A 95 11.14 8.91 -2.37
CA GLY A 95 10.58 9.32 -1.09
C GLY A 95 9.97 10.74 -1.06
N GLN A 96 9.96 11.45 -2.18
CA GLN A 96 9.39 12.80 -2.29
C GLN A 96 7.87 12.74 -2.47
N ALA A 97 7.15 12.68 -1.34
CA ALA A 97 5.69 12.62 -1.35
C ALA A 97 5.03 13.87 -1.96
N GLY A 98 5.66 15.04 -1.84
CA GLY A 98 5.16 16.30 -2.43
C GLY A 98 5.06 16.25 -3.95
N GLU A 99 6.06 15.67 -4.61
CA GLU A 99 6.08 15.51 -6.08
C GLU A 99 4.90 14.65 -6.58
N LEU A 100 4.57 13.56 -5.87
CA LEU A 100 3.40 12.75 -6.20
C LEU A 100 2.11 13.57 -6.12
N VAL A 101 1.95 14.38 -5.07
CA VAL A 101 0.75 15.21 -4.90
C VAL A 101 0.65 16.27 -6.00
N LEU A 102 1.75 16.96 -6.31
CA LEU A 102 1.79 17.96 -7.38
C LEU A 102 1.38 17.34 -8.73
N ARG A 103 1.95 16.19 -9.08
CA ARG A 103 1.60 15.47 -10.31
C ARG A 103 0.12 15.11 -10.39
N LEU A 104 -0.48 14.63 -9.29
CA LEU A 104 -1.90 14.29 -9.26
C LEU A 104 -2.82 15.51 -9.46
N VAL A 105 -2.41 16.67 -8.92
CA VAL A 105 -3.12 17.94 -9.11
C VAL A 105 -2.98 18.44 -10.54
N GLU A 106 -1.77 18.42 -11.11
CA GLU A 106 -1.47 18.88 -12.47
C GLU A 106 -2.19 18.04 -13.54
N GLU A 107 -2.27 16.73 -13.36
CA GLU A 107 -2.94 15.82 -14.29
C GLU A 107 -4.48 15.84 -14.16
N ALA A 108 -5.03 16.77 -13.38
CA ALA A 108 -6.47 16.90 -13.08
C ALA A 108 -7.12 15.57 -12.61
N SER A 109 -6.32 14.69 -12.02
CA SER A 109 -6.79 13.39 -11.52
C SER A 109 -7.56 13.51 -10.20
N ILE A 110 -7.75 14.73 -9.70
CA ILE A 110 -8.42 15.05 -8.44
C ILE A 110 -9.66 15.89 -8.73
N SER A 111 -10.81 15.44 -8.24
CA SER A 111 -12.06 16.18 -8.38
C SER A 111 -12.04 17.49 -7.56
N PRO A 112 -12.83 18.52 -7.94
CA PRO A 112 -12.95 19.73 -7.12
C PRO A 112 -13.41 19.47 -5.69
N GLU A 113 -14.22 18.43 -5.46
CA GLU A 113 -14.65 18.02 -4.12
C GLU A 113 -13.51 17.42 -3.31
N ASP A 114 -12.68 16.58 -3.94
CA ASP A 114 -11.53 15.97 -3.28
C ASP A 114 -10.42 16.99 -3.02
N LEU A 115 -10.23 17.97 -3.91
CA LEU A 115 -9.31 19.08 -3.70
C LEU A 115 -9.67 19.87 -2.44
N LYS A 116 -10.94 20.24 -2.28
CA LYS A 116 -11.44 20.91 -1.06
C LYS A 116 -11.25 20.06 0.20
N ARG A 117 -11.43 18.73 0.10
CA ARG A 117 -11.18 17.82 1.22
C ARG A 117 -9.70 17.77 1.58
N ILE A 118 -8.81 17.82 0.59
CA ILE A 118 -7.36 17.86 0.79
C ILE A 118 -6.95 19.18 1.46
N GLU A 119 -7.41 20.32 0.95
CA GLU A 119 -7.18 21.65 1.55
C GLU A 119 -7.61 21.69 3.03
N ALA A 120 -8.83 21.25 3.34
CA ALA A 120 -9.33 21.22 4.71
C ALA A 120 -8.48 20.32 5.63
N ARG A 121 -7.89 19.25 5.09
CA ARG A 121 -6.98 18.37 5.85
C ARG A 121 -5.61 19.01 6.07
N ILE A 122 -5.07 19.72 5.08
CA ILE A 122 -3.80 20.46 5.19
C ILE A 122 -3.95 21.56 6.24
N ASP A 123 -4.99 22.38 6.15
CA ASP A 123 -5.31 23.44 7.12
C ASP A 123 -5.39 22.90 8.56
N ALA A 124 -6.01 21.74 8.74
CA ALA A 124 -6.15 21.10 10.04
C ALA A 124 -4.80 20.61 10.59
N ILE A 125 -3.91 20.12 9.72
CA ILE A 125 -2.56 19.69 10.11
C ILE A 125 -1.70 20.90 10.46
N GLU A 126 -1.71 21.95 9.65
CA GLU A 126 -0.94 23.18 9.92
C GLU A 126 -1.36 23.84 11.24
N LYS A 127 -2.65 23.86 11.55
CA LYS A 127 -3.17 24.37 12.84
C LYS A 127 -2.81 23.47 14.03
N ALA A 128 -2.54 22.18 13.79
CA ALA A 128 -2.19 21.21 14.81
C ALA A 128 -0.67 21.06 15.03
N VAL A 129 0.16 21.57 14.10
CA VAL A 129 1.62 21.58 14.22
C VAL A 129 2.07 22.94 14.77
N PRO A 130 2.54 23.06 16.03
CA PRO A 130 3.29 24.24 16.41
C PRO A 130 4.56 24.32 15.55
N ALA A 131 4.87 25.52 15.07
CA ALA A 131 5.83 25.93 14.04
C ALA A 131 7.30 25.43 14.13
N GLU A 132 7.55 24.13 14.27
CA GLU A 132 8.90 23.54 14.27
C GLU A 132 8.92 22.22 13.49
N ALA A 133 8.83 22.29 12.16
CA ALA A 133 9.21 21.17 11.29
C ALA A 133 9.56 21.64 9.85
N ASP A 134 10.17 22.81 9.70
CA ASP A 134 10.96 23.09 8.49
C ASP A 134 12.34 22.44 8.67
N ALA A 135 12.38 21.13 8.43
CA ALA A 135 13.62 20.40 8.23
C ALA A 135 13.30 19.20 7.33
N SER A 136 13.06 19.49 6.05
CA SER A 136 13.39 18.54 4.99
C SER A 136 14.84 18.05 5.23
N PRO A 137 15.10 16.75 5.47
CA PRO A 137 16.46 16.28 5.50
C PRO A 137 16.94 16.24 4.05
N ALA A 138 17.52 17.35 3.62
CA ALA A 138 18.32 17.42 2.41
C ALA A 138 19.29 16.23 2.42
N ALA A 139 19.17 15.36 1.42
CA ALA A 139 20.14 14.32 1.15
C ALA A 139 21.54 14.96 1.11
N PRO A 140 22.57 14.36 1.74
CA PRO A 140 23.92 14.90 1.67
C PRO A 140 24.39 14.90 0.20
N PRO A 141 25.08 15.95 -0.28
CA PRO A 141 25.60 15.95 -1.63
C PRO A 141 26.61 14.80 -1.79
N PRO A 142 26.68 14.14 -2.97
CA PRO A 142 27.69 13.12 -3.22
C PRO A 142 29.07 13.74 -3.05
N THR A 143 29.85 13.18 -2.12
CA THR A 143 31.25 13.58 -1.91
C THR A 143 32.01 13.37 -3.23
N ARG A 144 32.36 14.49 -3.87
CA ARG A 144 33.30 14.54 -4.99
C ARG A 144 34.66 14.07 -4.47
N ALA A 145 34.96 12.78 -4.67
CA ALA A 145 36.31 12.27 -4.50
C ALA A 145 37.23 13.00 -5.49
N ALA A 146 38.05 13.90 -4.94
CA ALA A 146 39.04 14.63 -5.69
C ALA A 146 40.08 13.66 -6.25
N ARG A 147 40.15 13.66 -7.58
CA ARG A 147 41.31 13.27 -8.37
C ARG A 147 42.50 14.14 -7.92
N ASN A 148 43.59 13.53 -7.47
CA ASN A 148 44.91 14.14 -7.53
C ASN A 148 45.95 13.06 -7.89
N SER A 149 46.30 13.03 -9.17
CA SER A 149 47.61 12.59 -9.63
C SER A 149 48.65 13.64 -9.21
N LYS A 150 49.78 13.20 -8.65
CA LYS A 150 51.17 13.67 -8.88
C LYS A 150 52.06 13.09 -7.76
N GLU A 151 53.04 12.22 -8.03
CA GLU A 151 54.35 12.43 -8.68
C GLU A 151 55.47 12.50 -7.62
N GLY A 152 56.49 11.62 -7.71
CA GLY A 152 57.84 11.89 -7.16
C GLY A 152 58.44 10.93 -6.13
N GLY A 153 59.22 9.96 -6.60
CA GLY A 153 60.61 9.66 -6.18
C GLY A 153 60.95 9.31 -4.72
N ARG A 154 61.39 8.07 -4.49
CA ARG A 154 62.81 7.67 -4.41
C ARG A 154 62.93 6.14 -4.36
#